data_AF-A0A528EDV9-F1
#
_entry.id   AF-A0A528EDV9-F1
#
_cell.length_a   1.000
_cell.length_b   1.000
_cell.length_c   1.000
_cell.angle_alpha   90.00
_cell.angle_beta   90.00
_cell.angle_gamma   90.00
#
_symmetry.space_group_name_H-M   'P 1'
#
loop_
_entity.id
_entity.type
_entity.pdbx_description
1 polymer ?
#
loop_
_entity_poly.entity_id
_entity_poly.type
_entity_poly.pdbx_seq_one_letter_code
_entity_poly.pdbx_strand_id
1 'polypeptide(L)' 'DKLDPETDRIMICGSMHMLRDVKELAEGLGFQEGSLHHPASFVVERAFVG' A
#
# COMPACT_ATOMS: atom_id res chain seq x y z
N ASP A 1 -2.61 1.64 18.69
CA ASP A 1 -3.89 1.62 17.95
C ASP A 1 -3.75 0.83 16.66
N LYS A 2 -4.85 0.28 16.15
CA LYS A 2 -4.87 -0.51 14.89
C LYS A 2 -5.14 0.43 13.71
N LEU A 3 -4.56 0.14 12.55
CA LEU A 3 -4.86 0.86 11.30
C LEU A 3 -6.30 0.57 10.85
N ASP A 4 -6.99 1.62 10.40
CA ASP A 4 -8.38 1.59 9.93
C ASP A 4 -8.47 2.08 8.47
N PRO A 5 -8.89 1.23 7.51
CA PRO A 5 -9.07 1.62 6.11
C PRO A 5 -10.03 2.81 5.88
N GLU A 6 -10.97 3.06 6.80
CA GLU A 6 -11.91 4.18 6.66
C GLU A 6 -11.19 5.53 6.83
N THR A 7 -10.26 5.62 7.78
CA THR A 7 -9.60 6.88 8.16
C THR A 7 -8.15 6.99 7.71
N ASP A 8 -7.44 5.88 7.50
CA ASP A 8 -6.02 5.86 7.21
C ASP A 8 -5.72 5.67 5.72
N ARG A 9 -4.62 6.27 5.26
CA ARG A 9 -4.11 6.10 3.90
C ARG A 9 -2.63 5.75 3.95
N ILE A 10 -2.18 4.80 3.13
CA ILE A 10 -0.82 4.26 3.20
C ILE A 10 -0.07 4.56 1.89
N MET A 11 1.17 5.04 1.99
CA MET A 11 2.10 5.12 0.86
C MET A 11 3.29 4.21 1.15
N ILE A 12 3.51 3.20 0.30
CA ILE A 12 4.57 2.20 0.50
C ILE A 12 5.68 2.46 -0.53
N CYS A 13 6.89 2.78 -0.07
CA CYS A 13 8.05 2.99 -0.93
C CYS A 13 9.20 2.09 -0.47
N GLY A 14 9.74 1.25 -1.37
CA GLY A 14 10.79 0.29 -0.97
C GLY A 14 11.27 -0.63 -2.09
N SER A 15 11.92 -1.73 -1.68
CA SER A 15 12.38 -2.78 -2.59
C SER A 15 11.22 -3.60 -3.14
N MET A 16 11.40 -4.29 -4.28
CA MET A 16 10.35 -5.15 -4.84
C MET A 16 9.84 -6.24 -3.89
N HIS A 17 10.70 -6.73 -3.00
CA HIS A 17 10.28 -7.71 -2.00
C HIS A 17 9.41 -7.06 -0.93
N MET A 18 9.88 -5.95 -0.35
CA MET A 18 9.12 -5.19 0.66
C MET A 18 7.75 -4.75 0.12
N LEU A 19 7.69 -4.26 -1.13
CA LEU A 19 6.43 -3.84 -1.73
C LEU A 19 5.41 -4.96 -1.80
N ARG A 20 5.82 -6.18 -2.16
CA ARG A 20 4.91 -7.34 -2.21
C ARG A 20 4.42 -7.71 -0.81
N ASP A 21 5.34 -7.87 0.13
CA ASP A 21 5.02 -8.32 1.48
C ASP A 21 4.10 -7.31 2.20
N VAL A 22 4.41 -6.00 2.12
CA VAL A 22 3.61 -4.96 2.79
C VAL A 22 2.28 -4.73 2.07
N LYS A 23 2.23 -4.89 0.73
CA LYS A 23 0.98 -4.86 -0.02
C LYS A 23 0.02 -5.96 0.45
N GLU A 24 0.49 -7.20 0.55
CA GLU A 24 -0.32 -8.33 1.01
C GLU A 24 -0.84 -8.10 2.44
N LEU A 25 -0.01 -7.52 3.32
CA LEU A 25 -0.44 -7.13 4.66
C LEU A 25 -1.52 -6.04 4.64
N ALA A 26 -1.37 -5.00 3.80
CA ALA A 26 -2.35 -3.92 3.68
C ALA A 26 -3.70 -4.44 3.14
N GLU A 27 -3.66 -5.26 2.09
CA GLU A 27 -4.85 -5.92 1.54
C GLU A 27 -5.53 -6.83 2.57
N GLY A 28 -4.74 -7.59 3.35
CA GLY A 28 -5.24 -8.42 4.45
C GLY A 28 -5.89 -7.62 5.60
N LEU A 29 -5.54 -6.34 5.73
CA LEU A 29 -6.17 -5.39 6.67
C LEU A 29 -7.40 -4.68 6.07
N GLY A 30 -7.76 -4.95 4.82
CA GLY A 30 -8.90 -4.36 4.13
C GLY A 30 -8.59 -3.08 3.36
N PHE A 31 -7.31 -2.71 3.20
CA PHE A 31 -6.91 -1.61 2.35
C PHE A 31 -6.94 -2.02 0.87
N GLN A 32 -7.16 -1.06 -0.04
CA GLN A 32 -7.23 -1.28 -1.48
C GLN A 32 -6.22 -0.39 -2.21
N GLU A 33 -5.56 -0.94 -3.22
CA GLU A 33 -4.58 -0.22 -4.01
C GLU A 33 -5.26 0.79 -4.94
N GLY A 34 -4.79 2.03 -4.88
CA GLY A 34 -5.26 3.13 -5.69
C GLY A 34 -4.47 3.28 -6.97
N SER A 35 -5.12 3.87 -7.97
CA SER A 35 -4.50 4.29 -9.22
C SER A 35 -4.97 5.70 -9.59
N LEU A 36 -4.37 6.29 -10.62
CA LEU A 36 -4.72 7.63 -11.09
C LEU A 36 -6.23 7.79 -11.40
N HIS A 37 -6.88 6.74 -11.91
CA HIS A 37 -8.29 6.76 -12.29
C HIS A 37 -9.22 6.15 -11.23
N HIS A 38 -8.66 5.46 -10.22
CA HIS A 38 -9.42 4.82 -9.14
C HIS A 38 -8.73 5.11 -7.81
N PRO A 39 -9.06 6.24 -7.14
CA PRO A 39 -8.53 6.54 -5.81
C PRO A 39 -8.96 5.46 -4.81
N ALA A 40 -8.02 5.06 -3.94
CA ALA A 40 -8.27 4.06 -2.90
C ALA A 40 -7.41 4.36 -1.66
N SER A 41 -7.16 3.36 -0.82
CA SER A 41 -6.59 3.55 0.51
C SER A 41 -5.08 3.32 0.62
N PHE A 42 -4.41 2.79 -0.40
CA PHE A 42 -2.94 2.84 -0.46
C PHE A 42 -2.37 2.90 -1.88
N VAL A 43 -1.09 3.26 -2.00
CA VAL A 43 -0.31 3.20 -3.24
C VAL A 43 1.08 2.64 -3.00
N VAL A 44 1.71 2.09 -4.03
CA VAL A 44 3.08 1.53 -3.97
C VAL A 44 4.01 2.21 -4.97
N GLU A 45 5.28 2.39 -4.58
CA GLU A 45 6.32 2.91 -5.46
C GLU A 45 7.67 2.21 -5.19
N ARG A 46 8.43 1.92 -6.25
CA ARG A 46 9.78 1.36 -6.10
C ARG A 46 10.76 2.46 -5.68
N ALA A 47 11.43 2.26 -4.55
CA ALA A 47 12.47 3.19 -4.08
C ALA A 47 13.74 3.15 -4.95
N PHE A 48 14.04 1.98 -5.52
CA PHE A 48 15.21 1.76 -6.37
C PHE A 48 14.96 0.63 -7.37
N VAL A 49 15.76 0.59 -8.43
CA VAL A 49 15.80 -0.49 -9.41
C VAL A 49 17.11 -1.24 -9.19
N GLY A 50 17.02 -2.50 -8.80
CA GLY A 50 18.14 -3.42 -8.60
C GLY A 50 17.78 -4.80 -9.11
#